data_AF-A0A955RNY6-F1
#
_entry.id   AF-A0A955RNY6-F1
#
_cell.length_a   1.000
_cell.length_b   1.000
_cell.length_c   1.000
_cell.angle_alpha   90.00
_cell.angle_beta   90.00
_cell.angle_gamma   90.00
#
_symmetry.space_group_name_H-M   'P 1'
#
loop_
_entity.id
_entity.type
_entity.pdbx_description
1 polymer ?
#
loop_
_entity_poly.entity_id
_entity_poly.type
_entity_poly.pdbx_seq_one_letter_code
_entity_poly.pdbx_strand_id
1 'polypeptide(L)'
;IPHVGKVTEQGSQSFLEPVYRLFGQEKNVDTSYSDKQLEDAQKVFAQRTKELVWQFRRLGIGVKQLTTEELIRLFYHIYNPEAGQNDAMRDDILGYTSTMVKPNIA
;
A
#
# COMPACT_ATOMS: atom_id res chain seq x y z
N ILE A 1 5.07 -22.37 7.06
CA ILE A 1 4.14 -22.51 5.92
C ILE A 1 4.99 -22.35 4.67
N PRO A 2 5.07 -23.34 3.76
CA PRO A 2 6.00 -23.25 2.63
C PRO A 2 5.42 -22.33 1.54
N HIS A 3 6.20 -21.30 1.16
CA HIS A 3 5.90 -20.41 0.04
C HIS A 3 6.53 -21.00 -1.23
N VAL A 4 5.70 -21.54 -2.13
CA VAL A 4 6.13 -22.14 -3.39
C VAL A 4 6.20 -21.06 -4.46
N GLY A 5 7.38 -20.46 -4.62
CA GLY A 5 7.67 -19.56 -5.74
C GLY A 5 8.09 -20.35 -6.98
N LYS A 6 7.50 -20.06 -8.14
CA LYS A 6 8.04 -20.48 -9.44
C LYS A 6 8.67 -19.29 -10.15
N VAL A 7 9.91 -19.49 -10.58
CA VAL A 7 10.70 -18.58 -11.40
C VAL A 7 9.98 -18.37 -12.73
N THR A 8 9.73 -17.11 -13.09
CA THR A 8 9.20 -16.73 -14.40
C THR A 8 10.34 -16.72 -15.42
N GLU A 9 10.26 -17.60 -16.41
CA GLU A 9 11.17 -17.67 -17.53
C GLU A 9 11.04 -16.41 -18.39
N GLN A 10 12.19 -15.78 -18.69
CA GLN A 10 12.32 -14.79 -19.75
C GLN A 10 12.09 -15.50 -21.09
N GLY A 11 10.92 -15.31 -21.70
CA GLY A 11 10.58 -15.80 -23.03
C GLY A 11 10.10 -14.65 -23.91
N SER A 12 10.69 -14.54 -25.09
CA SER A 12 10.46 -13.51 -26.11
C SER A 12 8.97 -13.19 -26.36
N GLN A 13 8.68 -11.90 -26.53
CA GLN A 13 7.36 -11.39 -26.91
C GLN A 13 6.82 -12.14 -28.14
N SER A 14 5.93 -13.10 -27.87
CA SER A 14 5.32 -13.94 -28.89
C SER A 14 4.09 -13.20 -29.42
N PHE A 15 4.17 -12.71 -30.66
CA PHE A 15 3.11 -11.99 -31.40
C PHE A 15 1.78 -12.77 -31.54
N LEU A 16 1.73 -14.02 -31.10
CA LEU A 16 0.55 -14.89 -31.08
C LEU A 16 -0.20 -14.88 -29.73
N GLU A 17 0.30 -14.18 -28.70
CA GLU A 17 -0.38 -13.92 -27.41
C GLU A 17 -1.89 -13.65 -27.52
N PRO A 18 -2.38 -12.75 -28.41
CA PRO A 18 -3.81 -12.48 -28.50
C PRO A 18 -4.64 -13.68 -28.97
N VAL A 19 -4.08 -14.56 -29.81
CA VAL A 19 -4.79 -15.75 -30.32
C VAL A 19 -4.89 -16.82 -29.22
N TYR A 20 -3.83 -17.02 -28.44
CA TYR A 20 -3.84 -18.01 -27.36
C TYR A 20 -4.77 -17.61 -26.20
N ARG A 21 -4.93 -16.31 -25.91
CA ARG A 21 -5.89 -15.82 -24.89
C ARG A 21 -7.36 -16.06 -25.24
N LEU A 22 -7.69 -16.21 -26.53
CA LEU A 22 -9.06 -16.49 -26.98
C LEU A 22 -9.43 -17.99 -26.90
N PHE A 23 -8.45 -18.90 -26.94
CA PHE A 23 -8.68 -20.35 -26.93
C PHE A 23 -8.26 -21.04 -25.62
N GLY A 24 -7.61 -20.33 -24.69
CA GLY A 24 -7.10 -20.88 -23.44
C GLY A 24 -7.91 -20.45 -22.23
N GLN A 25 -8.31 -21.41 -21.39
CA GLN A 25 -8.95 -21.16 -20.10
C GLN A 25 -8.14 -20.18 -19.25
N GLU A 26 -8.80 -19.15 -18.71
CA GLU A 26 -8.19 -18.20 -17.79
C GLU A 26 -7.62 -18.95 -16.57
N LYS A 27 -6.30 -19.00 -16.49
CA LYS A 27 -5.62 -19.48 -15.27
C LYS A 27 -5.76 -18.38 -14.24
N ASN A 28 -6.48 -18.66 -13.14
CA ASN A 28 -6.41 -17.87 -11.92
C ASN A 28 -4.95 -17.72 -11.53
N VAL A 29 -4.40 -16.51 -11.68
CA VAL A 29 -3.04 -16.21 -11.27
C VAL A 29 -3.07 -16.09 -9.76
N ASP A 30 -2.59 -17.12 -9.07
CA ASP A 30 -2.30 -17.02 -7.64
C ASP A 30 -1.20 -15.96 -7.49
N THR A 31 -1.59 -14.74 -7.10
CA THR A 31 -0.66 -13.64 -6.77
C THR A 31 0.04 -13.94 -5.46
N SER A 32 0.89 -14.96 -5.47
CA SER A 32 1.84 -15.23 -4.40
C SER A 32 3.16 -14.54 -4.74
N TYR A 33 3.49 -13.49 -3.99
CA TYR A 33 4.76 -12.80 -4.13
C TYR A 33 5.87 -13.60 -3.45
N SER A 34 7.02 -13.71 -4.10
CA SER A 34 8.22 -14.27 -3.47
C SER A 34 8.85 -13.26 -2.52
N ASP A 35 9.42 -13.73 -1.40
CA ASP A 35 10.16 -12.90 -0.45
C ASP A 35 11.24 -12.04 -1.14
N LYS A 36 11.89 -12.56 -2.18
CA LYS A 36 12.89 -11.83 -2.97
C LYS A 36 12.29 -10.63 -3.70
N GLN A 37 11.09 -10.79 -4.27
CA GLN A 37 10.40 -9.70 -4.96
C GLN A 37 9.98 -8.61 -3.98
N LEU A 38 9.60 -8.99 -2.76
CA LEU A 38 9.29 -8.03 -1.70
C LEU A 38 10.53 -7.25 -1.29
N GLU A 39 11.67 -7.93 -1.11
CA GLU A 39 12.94 -7.29 -0.76
C GLU A 39 13.39 -6.30 -1.84
N ASP A 40 13.34 -6.71 -3.12
CA ASP A 40 13.69 -5.85 -4.24
C ASP A 40 12.74 -4.64 -4.36
N ALA A 41 11.43 -4.86 -4.18
CA ALA A 41 10.45 -3.79 -4.16
C ALA A 41 10.71 -2.78 -3.02
N GLN A 42 11.10 -3.24 -1.84
CA GLN A 42 11.46 -2.36 -0.71
C GLN A 42 12.70 -1.51 -1.03
N LYS A 43 13.73 -2.08 -1.66
CA LYS A 43 14.93 -1.34 -2.10
C LYS A 43 14.57 -0.25 -3.11
N VAL A 44 13.76 -0.60 -4.11
CA VAL A 44 13.28 0.36 -5.12
C VAL A 44 12.46 1.46 -4.45
N PHE A 45 11.53 1.11 -3.57
CA PHE A 45 10.71 2.07 -2.85
C PHE A 45 11.56 3.06 -2.04
N ALA A 46 12.52 2.56 -1.25
CA ALA A 46 13.43 3.40 -0.46
C ALA A 46 14.24 4.37 -1.34
N GLN A 47 14.68 3.91 -2.52
CA GLN A 47 15.39 4.76 -3.47
C GLN A 47 14.49 5.87 -4.04
N ARG A 48 13.27 5.53 -4.46
CA ARG A 48 12.31 6.52 -4.99
C ARG A 48 11.94 7.58 -3.96
N THR A 49 11.75 7.19 -2.70
CA THR A 49 11.46 8.13 -1.62
C THR A 49 12.60 9.13 -1.44
N LYS A 50 13.86 8.68 -1.47
CA LYS A 50 15.03 9.57 -1.38
C LYS A 50 15.12 10.54 -2.55
N GLU A 51 14.89 10.05 -3.77
CA GLU A 51 14.89 10.87 -4.99
C GLU A 51 13.84 11.98 -4.90
N LEU A 52 12.63 11.64 -4.45
CA LEU A 52 11.53 12.58 -4.28
C LEU A 52 11.87 13.63 -3.23
N VAL A 53 12.35 13.22 -2.04
CA VAL A 53 12.79 14.16 -0.99
C VAL A 53 13.85 15.13 -1.50
N TRP A 54 14.81 14.64 -2.28
CA TRP A 54 15.86 15.49 -2.87
C TRP A 54 15.29 16.51 -3.85
N GLN A 55 14.35 16.10 -4.70
CA GLN A 55 13.68 17.01 -5.65
C GLN A 55 12.91 18.12 -4.92
N PHE A 56 12.16 17.79 -3.87
CA PHE A 56 11.45 18.80 -3.07
C PHE A 56 12.42 19.73 -2.33
N ARG A 57 13.52 19.20 -1.79
CA ARG A 57 14.55 20.02 -1.14
C ARG A 57 15.17 21.02 -2.11
N ARG A 58 15.35 20.66 -3.38
CA ARG A 58 15.84 21.58 -4.42
C ARG A 58 14.87 22.75 -4.67
N LEU A 59 13.59 22.55 -4.44
CA LEU A 59 12.56 23.59 -4.49
C LEU A 59 12.47 24.39 -3.17
N GLY A 60 13.30 24.09 -2.17
CA GLY A 60 13.23 24.70 -0.84
C GLY A 60 12.08 24.17 0.02
N ILE A 61 11.45 23.06 -0.37
CA ILE A 61 10.30 22.48 0.33
C ILE A 61 10.78 21.29 1.17
N GLY A 62 10.53 21.35 2.48
CA GLY A 62 10.71 20.22 3.37
C GLY A 62 9.53 19.24 3.22
N VAL A 63 9.83 17.96 2.98
CA VAL A 63 8.81 16.91 2.90
C VAL A 63 9.15 15.79 3.87
N LYS A 64 8.11 15.19 4.46
CA LYS A 64 8.19 14.08 5.42
C LYS A 64 7.29 12.95 4.95
N GLN A 65 7.78 11.72 5.02
CA GLN A 65 6.94 10.53 4.87
C GLN A 65 6.14 10.34 6.16
N LEU A 66 4.80 10.34 6.04
CA LEU A 66 3.91 10.14 7.17
C LEU A 66 3.86 8.67 7.56
N THR A 67 3.82 8.40 8.87
CA THR A 67 3.49 7.07 9.37
C THR A 67 2.00 6.80 9.17
N THR A 68 1.59 5.53 9.27
CA THR A 68 0.17 5.16 9.20
C THR A 68 -0.67 5.93 10.22
N GLU A 69 -0.16 6.12 11.45
CA GLU A 69 -0.84 6.89 12.49
C GLU A 69 -1.00 8.36 12.10
N GLU A 70 0.07 9.01 11.63
CA GLU A 70 0.03 10.41 11.20
C GLU A 70 -0.92 10.60 10.01
N LEU A 71 -0.99 9.61 9.11
CA LEU A 71 -1.90 9.63 7.97
C LEU A 71 -3.37 9.48 8.41
N ILE A 72 -3.66 8.59 9.36
CA ILE A 72 -5.00 8.44 9.95
C ILE A 72 -5.41 9.74 10.65
N ARG A 73 -4.52 10.31 11.45
CA ARG A 73 -4.73 11.59 12.15
C ARG A 73 -5.03 12.72 11.17
N LEU A 74 -4.24 12.82 10.10
CA LEU A 74 -4.43 13.80 9.04
C LEU A 74 -5.79 13.61 8.34
N PHE A 75 -6.17 12.36 8.03
CA PHE A 75 -7.45 12.04 7.41
C PHE A 75 -8.63 12.53 8.27
N TYR A 76 -8.63 12.19 9.56
CA TYR A 76 -9.70 12.64 10.46
C TYR A 76 -9.70 14.15 10.68
N HIS A 77 -8.53 14.78 10.72
CA HIS A 77 -8.43 16.23 10.86
C HIS A 77 -9.06 17.00 9.68
N ILE A 78 -8.87 16.53 8.45
CA ILE A 78 -9.42 17.18 7.24
C ILE A 78 -10.94 17.01 7.17
N TYR A 79 -11.47 15.83 7.49
CA TYR A 79 -12.89 15.52 7.29
C TYR A 79 -13.77 15.84 8.50
N ASN A 80 -13.22 15.83 9.72
CA ASN A 80 -13.97 16.09 10.95
C ASN A 80 -13.27 17.14 11.83
N PRO A 81 -13.11 18.38 11.34
CA PRO A 81 -12.43 19.44 12.12
C PRO A 81 -13.11 19.71 13.47
N GLU A 82 -14.43 19.52 13.57
CA GLU A 82 -15.23 19.71 14.79
C GLU A 82 -15.01 18.62 15.87
N ALA A 83 -14.55 17.43 15.48
CA ALA A 83 -14.18 16.39 16.44
C ALA A 83 -12.89 16.75 17.18
N GLY A 84 -11.95 17.42 16.49
CA GLY A 84 -10.66 17.85 17.07
C GLY A 84 -10.76 18.89 18.19
N GLN A 85 -11.84 19.68 18.26
CA GLN A 85 -12.04 20.63 19.37
C GLN A 85 -12.39 19.93 20.70
N ASN A 86 -12.98 18.73 20.65
CA ASN A 86 -13.30 17.95 21.85
C ASN A 86 -12.27 16.84 22.15
N ASP A 87 -11.44 16.47 21.17
CA ASP A 87 -10.44 15.39 21.29
C ASP A 87 -9.01 15.85 21.65
N ALA A 88 -8.80 17.14 21.93
CA ALA A 88 -7.51 17.67 22.41
C ALA A 88 -7.01 17.01 23.73
N MET A 89 -7.82 16.16 24.37
CA MET A 89 -7.46 15.39 25.58
C MET A 89 -7.27 13.89 25.33
N ARG A 90 -7.35 13.38 24.10
CA ARG A 90 -7.14 11.96 23.77
C ARG A 90 -5.98 11.80 22.80
N ASP A 91 -4.77 11.99 23.30
CA ASP A 91 -3.51 11.62 22.60
C ASP A 91 -3.24 10.11 22.69
N ASP A 92 -4.30 9.28 22.78
CA ASP A 92 -4.20 7.82 22.92
C ASP A 92 -4.81 7.11 21.71
N ILE A 93 -4.11 6.07 21.25
CA ILE A 93 -4.34 5.32 19.99
C ILE A 93 -5.77 4.74 19.94
N LEU A 94 -6.35 4.45 21.11
CA LEU A 94 -7.70 3.92 21.27
C LEU A 94 -8.78 4.91 20.83
N GLY A 95 -8.50 6.21 20.78
CA GLY A 95 -9.44 7.24 20.33
C GLY A 95 -9.81 7.15 18.85
N TYR A 96 -8.94 6.56 18.02
CA TYR A 96 -9.17 6.39 16.58
C TYR A 96 -9.76 5.03 16.20
N THR A 97 -9.94 4.12 17.18
CA THR A 97 -10.54 2.80 16.94
C THR A 97 -12.06 2.92 17.00
N SER A 98 -12.74 2.77 15.86
CA SER A 98 -14.20 2.59 15.85
C SER A 98 -14.55 1.29 16.57
N THR A 99 -15.51 1.35 17.49
CA THR A 99 -16.03 0.16 18.17
C THR A 99 -16.58 -0.82 17.14
N MET A 100 -16.15 -2.09 17.21
CA MET A 100 -16.66 -3.15 16.35
C MET A 100 -18.12 -3.43 16.69
N VAL A 101 -19.06 -2.92 15.87
CA VAL A 101 -20.49 -3.18 16.04
C VAL A 101 -20.81 -4.58 15.53
N LYS A 102 -21.20 -5.49 16.44
CA LYS A 102 -21.77 -6.77 16.03
C LYS A 102 -23.17 -6.52 15.44
N PRO A 103 -23.43 -6.94 14.18
CA PRO A 103 -24.78 -6.87 13.65
C PRO A 103 -25.68 -7.84 14.43
N ASN A 104 -26.81 -7.34 14.92
CA ASN A 104 -27.87 -8.16 15.47
C ASN A 104 -28.61 -8.80 14.29
N ILE A 105 -28.21 -10.03 13.92
CA ILE A 105 -29.02 -10.86 13.02
C ILE A 105 -30.14 -11.48 13.87
N ALA A 106 -31.36 -10.98 13.66
CA ALA A 106 -32.60 -11.56 14.19
C ALA A 106 -33.14 -12.60 13.21
#